data_AF-A0A2G5TXU9-F1
#
_entry.id   AF-A0A2G5TXU9-F1
#
_cell.length_a   1.000
_cell.length_b   1.000
_cell.length_c   1.000
_cell.angle_alpha   90.00
_cell.angle_beta   90.00
_cell.angle_gamma   90.00
#
_symmetry.space_group_name_H-M   'P 1'
#
loop_
_entity.id
_entity.type
_entity.pdbx_description
1 polymer ?
#
loop_
_entity_poly.entity_id
_entity_poly.type
_entity_poly.pdbx_seq_one_letter_code
_entity_poly.pdbx_strand_id
1 'polypeptide(L)'
;MLLFIFISLCIPSSLALADSIHNTTDSADLYPMTRQDEFEKNFVVFVVVNNFKTGENISLPYYSSRFRTATTPKSHHMFHGLYWEPSRRDEDNYPGEEAFACAYRDVDQFLADRKPELVSDQSRIEVGQSKTSGNGTVRVKCGKFDGHVRRVSESFSGCYYNGTVYRINQDWEEPNPGNDRIGNDTLWKSMSCQRSENGYFENKLVGCSIHKTISFTTTDNSVVTHVSKHSVELNEVNDPNYDGQWKKCVESEPGVVKLEEAAKIDDSFCTVDNVVHKGVWDDDVKGVRWWCRFGNVVEKTECKIGKNLYMRVNSEHTLPNGCKFICHPQTNVFQCDEALSMFKIEGTPRKMRKWMPGRG
;
A
#
# COMPACT_ATOMS: atom_id res chain seq x y z
N MET A 1 64.86 75.10 -41.94
CA MET A 1 64.20 74.02 -41.19
C MET A 1 63.16 73.38 -42.10
N LEU A 2 63.40 72.11 -42.45
CA LEU A 2 62.45 71.00 -42.71
C LEU A 2 60.98 71.32 -43.10
N LEU A 3 60.29 70.61 -44.01
CA LEU A 3 60.59 69.55 -44.96
C LEU A 3 59.25 69.20 -45.67
N PHE A 4 59.34 68.78 -46.93
CA PHE A 4 58.48 67.87 -47.69
C PHE A 4 57.16 68.29 -48.39
N ILE A 5 57.16 67.83 -49.63
CA ILE A 5 56.26 67.91 -50.77
C ILE A 5 55.26 66.75 -50.73
N PHE A 6 54.01 66.99 -51.12
CA PHE A 6 53.17 65.95 -51.73
C PHE A 6 52.45 66.51 -52.96
N ILE A 7 52.81 65.97 -54.12
CA ILE A 7 52.20 66.22 -55.43
C ILE A 7 51.18 65.09 -55.70
N SER A 8 50.00 65.49 -56.18
CA SER A 8 48.93 64.65 -56.71
C SER A 8 49.38 63.63 -57.76
N LEU A 9 48.77 62.44 -57.77
CA LEU A 9 48.62 61.57 -58.96
C LEU A 9 47.46 60.56 -58.77
N CYS A 10 46.43 60.69 -59.61
CA CYS A 10 45.49 59.67 -60.16
C CYS A 10 44.58 58.87 -59.18
N ILE A 11 43.36 58.39 -59.46
CA ILE A 11 42.64 57.89 -60.66
C ILE A 11 41.11 57.97 -60.39
N PRO A 12 40.25 58.33 -61.36
CA PRO A 12 38.82 58.02 -61.34
C PRO A 12 38.46 56.75 -62.16
N SER A 13 37.46 56.02 -61.66
CA SER A 13 36.44 55.27 -62.42
C SER A 13 36.88 54.23 -63.47
N SER A 14 37.39 53.08 -63.04
CA SER A 14 37.19 51.82 -63.77
C SER A 14 37.65 50.63 -62.92
N LEU A 15 36.71 49.96 -62.27
CA LEU A 15 36.77 48.54 -61.92
C LEU A 15 35.38 48.15 -61.43
N ALA A 16 34.47 48.01 -62.41
CA ALA A 16 33.36 47.09 -62.31
C ALA A 16 33.97 45.73 -61.98
N LEU A 17 33.88 45.33 -60.71
CA LEU A 17 34.17 43.96 -60.30
C LEU A 17 32.95 43.15 -60.68
N ALA A 18 33.25 42.20 -61.55
CA ALA A 18 32.36 41.36 -62.32
C ALA A 18 31.21 40.76 -61.50
N ASP A 19 30.09 40.57 -62.21
CA ASP A 19 29.12 39.51 -61.96
C ASP A 19 29.82 38.22 -61.51
N SER A 20 29.91 38.02 -60.21
CA SER A 20 29.97 36.67 -59.66
C SER A 20 28.54 36.16 -59.68
N ILE A 21 28.15 35.66 -60.85
CA ILE A 21 27.15 34.61 -61.01
C ILE A 21 27.53 33.55 -59.98
N HIS A 22 26.84 33.58 -58.84
CA HIS A 22 26.76 32.43 -57.98
C HIS A 22 26.08 31.35 -58.81
N ASN A 23 26.91 30.52 -59.43
CA ASN A 23 26.56 29.19 -59.87
C ASN A 23 26.23 28.36 -58.62
N THR A 24 25.13 28.69 -57.97
CA THR A 24 24.45 27.80 -57.04
C THR A 24 23.50 27.00 -57.90
N THR A 25 23.96 25.88 -58.42
CA THR A 25 23.11 24.70 -58.55
C THR A 25 22.56 24.38 -57.15
N ASP A 26 21.49 25.10 -56.80
CA ASP A 26 20.25 24.64 -56.20
C ASP A 26 20.21 24.04 -54.81
N SER A 27 20.83 24.68 -53.81
CA SER A 27 20.35 24.51 -52.42
C SER A 27 19.03 25.27 -52.18
N ALA A 28 18.85 26.44 -52.80
CA ALA A 28 17.64 27.25 -52.69
C ALA A 28 16.43 26.63 -53.41
N ASP A 29 16.65 25.89 -54.49
CA ASP A 29 15.59 25.11 -55.13
C ASP A 29 15.23 23.83 -54.40
N LEU A 30 16.19 23.23 -53.67
CA LEU A 30 15.97 22.06 -52.82
C LEU A 30 15.23 22.40 -51.52
N TYR A 31 15.41 23.60 -50.97
CA TYR A 31 14.74 24.04 -49.73
C TYR A 31 14.31 25.53 -49.82
N PRO A 32 13.14 25.84 -50.43
CA PRO A 32 12.72 27.21 -50.71
C PRO A 32 12.17 27.99 -49.49
N MET A 33 12.46 27.52 -48.27
CA MET A 33 11.87 28.04 -47.04
C MET A 33 12.91 28.74 -46.17
N THR A 34 12.66 30.00 -45.81
CA THR A 34 13.44 30.70 -44.76
C THR A 34 12.59 31.09 -43.59
N ARG A 35 13.10 30.82 -42.39
CA ARG A 35 12.53 31.28 -41.13
C ARG A 35 12.57 32.81 -41.05
N GLN A 36 11.42 33.41 -40.81
CA GLN A 36 11.26 34.86 -40.62
C GLN A 36 10.94 35.21 -39.17
N ASP A 37 10.07 34.44 -38.52
CA ASP A 37 9.54 34.78 -37.20
C ASP A 37 9.13 33.53 -36.41
N GLU A 38 8.76 33.72 -35.15
CA GLU A 38 8.15 32.71 -34.30
C GLU A 38 7.04 33.31 -33.43
N PHE A 39 6.00 32.53 -33.15
CA PHE A 39 4.96 32.91 -32.18
C PHE A 39 4.45 31.69 -31.42
N GLU A 40 3.86 31.91 -30.25
CA GLU A 40 3.28 30.86 -29.44
C GLU A 40 1.75 30.86 -29.52
N LYS A 41 1.15 29.68 -29.67
CA LYS A 41 -0.30 29.49 -29.60
C LYS A 41 -0.61 28.12 -29.01
N ASN A 42 -1.51 28.06 -28.03
CA ASN A 42 -1.94 26.80 -27.38
C ASN A 42 -0.76 25.93 -26.88
N PHE A 43 0.23 26.55 -26.25
CA PHE A 43 1.46 25.88 -25.78
C PHE A 43 2.29 25.21 -26.88
N VAL A 44 2.17 25.66 -28.13
CA VAL A 44 3.02 25.24 -29.24
C VAL A 44 3.66 26.47 -29.85
N VAL A 45 4.97 26.36 -30.10
CA VAL A 45 5.74 27.36 -30.83
C VAL A 45 5.58 27.08 -32.31
N PHE A 46 5.13 28.07 -33.07
CA PHE A 46 5.03 28.04 -34.52
C PHE A 46 6.19 28.84 -35.10
N VAL A 47 6.85 28.26 -36.10
CA VAL A 47 7.84 28.96 -36.90
C VAL A 47 7.16 29.46 -38.16
N VAL A 48 7.31 30.76 -38.45
CA VAL A 48 6.86 31.36 -39.69
C VAL A 48 8.00 31.25 -40.69
N VAL A 49 7.75 30.52 -41.77
CA VAL A 49 8.68 30.40 -42.90
C VAL A 49 8.08 31.11 -44.11
N ASN A 50 8.90 31.91 -44.79
CA ASN A 50 8.56 32.46 -46.09
C ASN A 50 9.01 31.49 -47.17
N ASN A 51 8.10 31.17 -48.09
CA ASN A 51 8.43 30.44 -49.30
C ASN A 51 8.78 31.45 -50.39
N PHE A 52 10.06 31.60 -50.69
CA PHE A 52 10.51 32.60 -51.66
C PHE A 52 10.01 32.36 -53.09
N LYS A 53 9.65 31.12 -53.45
CA LYS A 53 9.09 30.80 -54.77
C LYS A 53 7.67 31.35 -54.94
N THR A 54 6.90 31.38 -53.85
CA THR A 54 5.49 31.82 -53.86
C THR A 54 5.28 33.21 -53.23
N GLY A 55 6.24 33.69 -52.43
CA GLY A 55 6.12 34.88 -51.59
C GLY A 55 5.25 34.68 -50.34
N GLU A 56 4.54 33.56 -50.21
CA GLU A 56 3.63 33.27 -49.10
C GLU A 56 4.36 32.91 -47.80
N ASN A 57 3.77 33.35 -46.68
CA ASN A 57 4.19 32.97 -45.34
C ASN A 57 3.39 31.75 -44.87
N ILE A 58 4.11 30.69 -44.50
CA ILE A 58 3.55 29.45 -43.97
C ILE A 58 3.95 29.36 -42.49
N SER A 59 2.99 28.99 -41.64
CA SER A 59 3.25 28.73 -40.23
C SER A 59 3.30 27.23 -39.98
N LEU A 60 4.42 26.76 -39.43
CA LEU A 60 4.65 25.34 -39.14
C LEU A 60 4.80 25.14 -37.64
N PRO A 61 4.10 24.16 -37.04
CA PRO A 61 4.29 23.86 -35.63
C PRO A 61 5.69 23.25 -35.42
N TYR A 62 6.43 23.76 -34.44
CA TYR A 62 7.83 23.42 -34.24
C TYR A 62 8.06 22.57 -32.98
N TYR A 63 7.64 23.04 -31.80
CA TYR A 63 7.68 22.24 -30.56
C TYR A 63 6.64 22.69 -29.54
N SER A 64 6.31 21.80 -28.58
CA SER A 64 5.46 22.14 -27.42
C SER A 64 6.25 22.93 -26.37
N SER A 65 5.69 24.04 -25.91
CA SER A 65 6.21 24.87 -24.82
C SER A 65 5.54 24.58 -23.47
N ARG A 66 4.62 23.61 -23.40
CA ARG A 66 3.80 23.34 -22.19
C ARG A 66 4.66 23.03 -20.96
N PHE A 67 5.62 22.12 -21.08
CA PHE A 67 6.58 21.78 -20.03
C PHE A 67 8.03 22.10 -20.41
N ARG A 68 8.23 22.73 -21.59
CA ARG A 68 9.53 23.15 -22.12
C ARG A 68 10.55 22.01 -22.21
N THR A 69 10.09 20.78 -22.45
CA THR A 69 10.98 19.60 -22.55
C THR A 69 11.74 19.53 -23.88
N ALA A 70 11.32 20.32 -24.87
CA ALA A 70 11.82 20.32 -26.24
C ALA A 70 13.30 20.69 -26.40
N THR A 71 13.91 21.39 -25.43
CA THR A 71 15.28 21.93 -25.57
C THR A 71 16.38 20.97 -25.10
N THR A 72 16.06 19.93 -24.32
CA THR A 72 17.05 18.95 -23.86
C THR A 72 16.38 17.61 -23.52
N PRO A 73 16.72 16.49 -24.19
CA PRO A 73 16.27 15.14 -23.85
C PRO A 73 16.77 14.61 -22.49
N LYS A 74 17.46 15.43 -21.68
CA LYS A 74 18.09 15.01 -20.42
C LYS A 74 17.27 15.45 -19.20
N SER A 75 16.52 14.48 -18.67
CA SER A 75 16.37 14.12 -17.24
C SER A 75 15.86 15.12 -16.18
N HIS A 76 15.56 16.39 -16.46
CA HIS A 76 15.35 17.37 -15.36
C HIS A 76 13.97 18.03 -15.27
N HIS A 77 13.05 17.74 -16.18
CA HIS A 77 11.72 18.37 -16.16
C HIS A 77 10.68 17.46 -15.51
N MET A 78 10.60 17.55 -14.17
CA MET A 78 9.55 16.94 -13.38
C MET A 78 8.42 17.95 -13.19
N PHE A 79 7.23 17.62 -13.71
CA PHE A 79 6.03 18.45 -13.56
C PHE A 79 4.89 17.60 -13.03
N HIS A 80 4.23 18.08 -11.96
CA HIS A 80 3.13 17.39 -11.29
C HIS A 80 3.46 15.94 -10.88
N GLY A 81 4.72 15.67 -10.52
CA GLY A 81 5.18 14.35 -10.11
C GLY A 81 5.35 13.35 -11.26
N LEU A 82 5.46 13.84 -12.50
CA LEU A 82 5.69 13.04 -13.71
C LEU A 82 6.91 13.57 -14.48
N TYR A 83 7.61 12.67 -15.17
CA TYR A 83 8.63 13.00 -16.15
C TYR A 83 8.01 13.02 -17.54
N TRP A 84 8.33 14.06 -18.30
CA TRP A 84 7.75 14.35 -19.61
C TRP A 84 8.83 14.34 -20.69
N GLU A 85 8.48 13.84 -21.87
CA GLU A 85 9.33 13.87 -23.06
C GLU A 85 8.56 14.47 -24.26
N PRO A 86 9.28 15.06 -25.23
CA PRO A 86 8.66 15.53 -26.46
C PRO A 86 8.02 14.38 -27.23
N SER A 87 6.76 14.55 -27.64
CA SER A 87 6.04 13.60 -28.47
C SER A 87 5.44 14.28 -29.69
N ARG A 88 4.88 13.51 -30.61
CA ARG A 88 4.17 14.02 -31.78
C ARG A 88 2.91 13.20 -32.00
N ARG A 89 1.86 13.87 -32.45
CA ARG A 89 0.61 13.23 -32.81
C ARG A 89 0.75 12.47 -34.13
N ASP A 90 0.25 11.25 -34.20
CA ASP A 90 0.44 10.37 -35.36
C ASP A 90 -0.27 10.89 -36.62
N GLU A 91 -1.44 11.53 -36.48
CA GLU A 91 -2.27 11.94 -37.62
C GLU A 91 -1.67 13.09 -38.44
N ASP A 92 -0.99 14.04 -37.80
CA ASP A 92 -0.52 15.27 -38.44
C ASP A 92 0.83 15.77 -37.93
N ASN A 93 1.56 14.93 -37.19
CA ASN A 93 2.87 15.23 -36.62
C ASN A 93 2.88 16.45 -35.69
N TYR A 94 1.72 16.86 -35.16
CA TYR A 94 1.61 18.03 -34.32
C TYR A 94 2.40 17.82 -33.01
N PRO A 95 3.30 18.74 -32.63
CA PRO A 95 4.15 18.59 -31.45
C PRO A 95 3.34 18.53 -30.17
N GLY A 96 3.71 17.61 -29.29
CA GLY A 96 3.15 17.42 -27.97
C GLY A 96 4.24 17.06 -26.96
N GLU A 97 3.80 16.71 -25.76
CA GLU A 97 4.64 16.13 -24.72
C GLU A 97 3.85 15.01 -24.05
N GLU A 98 4.52 13.88 -23.78
CA GLU A 98 3.91 12.74 -23.10
C GLU A 98 4.65 12.41 -21.82
N ALA A 99 3.89 12.01 -20.80
CA ALA A 99 4.47 11.53 -19.55
C ALA A 99 4.96 10.09 -19.77
N PHE A 100 6.21 9.81 -19.42
CA PHE A 100 6.85 8.50 -19.64
C PHE A 100 7.33 7.82 -18.35
N ALA A 101 7.44 8.55 -17.25
CA ALA A 101 7.80 8.00 -15.94
C ALA A 101 7.19 8.84 -14.79
N CYS A 102 7.26 8.32 -13.57
CA CYS A 102 6.76 9.01 -12.39
C CYS A 102 7.92 9.42 -11.47
N ALA A 103 7.74 10.55 -10.78
CA ALA A 103 8.64 10.97 -9.73
C ALA A 103 8.19 10.38 -8.39
N TYR A 104 9.14 9.78 -7.68
CA TYR A 104 8.95 9.40 -6.29
C TYR A 104 9.13 10.64 -5.42
N ARG A 105 8.00 11.11 -4.88
CA ARG A 105 7.93 12.05 -3.77
C ARG A 105 6.88 11.47 -2.83
N ASP A 106 7.24 11.24 -1.58
CA ASP A 106 6.36 10.71 -0.54
C ASP A 106 5.39 11.77 0.03
N VAL A 107 5.62 13.03 -0.31
CA VAL A 107 4.76 14.18 0.03
C VAL A 107 4.34 14.95 -1.23
N ASP A 108 3.18 15.62 -1.18
CA ASP A 108 2.76 16.50 -2.27
C ASP A 108 3.71 17.70 -2.43
N GLN A 109 3.61 18.40 -3.56
CA GLN A 109 4.52 19.48 -3.90
C GLN A 109 4.48 20.63 -2.89
N PHE A 110 3.32 20.97 -2.34
CA PHE A 110 3.17 22.06 -1.39
C PHE A 110 3.75 21.72 -0.02
N LEU A 111 3.53 20.50 0.46
CA LEU A 111 4.14 20.00 1.70
C LEU A 111 5.66 19.87 1.55
N ALA A 112 6.14 19.42 0.39
CA ALA A 112 7.56 19.35 0.10
C ALA A 112 8.25 20.72 0.12
N ASP A 113 7.57 21.76 -0.37
CA ASP A 113 8.09 23.13 -0.38
C ASP A 113 8.13 23.72 1.03
N ARG A 114 7.16 23.38 1.90
CA ARG A 114 7.11 23.85 3.29
C ARG A 114 8.01 23.06 4.25
N LYS A 115 8.21 21.77 3.99
CA LYS A 115 8.93 20.83 4.86
C LYS A 115 9.87 19.96 4.03
N PRO A 116 10.97 20.55 3.50
CA PRO A 116 11.92 19.83 2.67
C PRO A 116 12.57 18.64 3.39
N GLU A 117 12.66 18.69 4.72
CA GLU A 117 13.18 17.59 5.55
C GLU A 117 12.35 16.30 5.52
N LEU A 118 11.08 16.37 5.10
CA LEU A 118 10.20 15.21 4.96
C LEU A 118 10.27 14.53 3.59
N VAL A 119 11.03 15.10 2.65
CA VAL A 119 11.10 14.64 1.27
C VAL A 119 12.21 13.60 1.15
N SER A 120 11.85 12.34 0.96
CA SER A 120 12.80 11.29 0.60
C SER A 120 13.37 11.51 -0.82
N ASP A 121 14.58 11.00 -1.06
CA ASP A 121 15.34 11.09 -2.30
C ASP A 121 14.46 11.06 -3.57
N GLN A 122 14.58 12.12 -4.39
CA GLN A 122 13.84 12.27 -5.65
C GLN A 122 14.29 11.18 -6.62
N SER A 123 13.55 10.07 -6.61
CA SER A 123 13.89 8.90 -7.41
C SER A 123 12.89 8.74 -8.53
N ARG A 124 13.41 8.37 -9.70
CA ARG A 124 12.59 8.04 -10.86
C ARG A 124 11.96 6.66 -10.65
N ILE A 125 10.68 6.54 -10.94
CA ILE A 125 9.92 5.28 -10.96
C ILE A 125 9.49 5.04 -12.40
N GLU A 126 9.95 3.95 -13.01
CA GLU A 126 9.50 3.57 -14.36
C GLU A 126 8.05 3.06 -14.34
N VAL A 127 7.40 3.11 -15.49
CA VAL A 127 6.05 2.54 -15.66
C VAL A 127 6.07 1.05 -15.30
N GLY A 128 5.14 0.63 -14.45
CA GLY A 128 5.06 -0.73 -13.91
C GLY A 128 5.77 -0.90 -12.56
N GLN A 129 6.63 0.03 -12.17
CA GLN A 129 7.31 -0.01 -10.87
C GLN A 129 6.48 0.66 -9.76
N SER A 130 6.82 0.30 -8.52
CA SER A 130 6.29 0.94 -7.32
C SER A 130 7.38 1.09 -6.28
N LYS A 131 7.29 2.13 -5.47
CA LYS A 131 8.19 2.36 -4.34
C LYS A 131 7.37 2.69 -3.10
N THR A 132 7.79 2.14 -1.97
CA THR A 132 7.16 2.38 -0.67
C THR A 132 8.03 3.36 0.13
N SER A 133 7.39 4.24 0.90
CA SER A 133 8.06 5.12 1.86
C SER A 133 8.89 4.33 2.86
N GLY A 134 9.95 4.97 3.39
CA GLY A 134 10.85 4.32 4.34
C GLY A 134 10.13 3.83 5.61
N ASN A 135 9.00 4.45 5.95
CA ASN A 135 8.12 4.05 7.05
C ASN A 135 6.97 3.11 6.62
N GLY A 136 6.88 2.70 5.35
CA GLY A 136 5.86 1.79 4.84
C GLY A 136 4.46 2.35 4.63
N THR A 137 4.22 3.59 5.04
CA THR A 137 2.86 4.17 5.12
C THR A 137 2.27 4.55 3.77
N VAL A 138 3.11 4.84 2.78
CA VAL A 138 2.67 5.25 1.45
C VAL A 138 3.39 4.42 0.41
N ARG A 139 2.64 3.84 -0.53
CA ARG A 139 3.19 3.29 -1.76
C ARG A 139 2.84 4.20 -2.91
N VAL A 140 3.86 4.55 -3.68
CA VAL A 140 3.72 5.28 -4.93
C VAL A 140 3.92 4.29 -6.06
N LYS A 141 2.91 4.12 -6.90
CA LYS A 141 2.95 3.28 -8.10
C LYS A 141 2.93 4.15 -9.35
N CYS A 142 3.73 3.78 -10.34
CA CYS A 142 3.67 4.34 -11.68
C CYS A 142 2.99 3.36 -12.62
N GLY A 143 1.86 3.74 -13.23
CA GLY A 143 1.10 2.87 -14.11
C GLY A 143 0.66 3.57 -15.38
N LYS A 144 0.21 2.79 -16.37
CA LYS A 144 -0.41 3.30 -17.60
C LYS A 144 -1.92 3.07 -17.51
N PHE A 145 -2.70 4.14 -17.63
CA PHE A 145 -4.16 4.15 -17.56
C PHE A 145 -4.68 4.83 -18.81
N ASP A 146 -5.50 4.13 -19.60
CA ASP A 146 -6.02 4.62 -20.88
C ASP A 146 -4.93 5.19 -21.81
N GLY A 147 -3.76 4.53 -21.84
CA GLY A 147 -2.62 4.97 -22.65
C GLY A 147 -1.75 6.07 -22.01
N HIS A 148 -2.14 6.65 -20.88
CA HIS A 148 -1.41 7.73 -20.22
C HIS A 148 -0.70 7.28 -18.94
N VAL A 149 0.51 7.78 -18.71
CA VAL A 149 1.23 7.52 -17.45
C VAL A 149 0.57 8.28 -16.31
N ARG A 150 0.32 7.57 -15.20
CA ARG A 150 -0.28 8.11 -13.99
C ARG A 150 0.52 7.66 -12.76
N ARG A 151 0.79 8.64 -11.88
CA ARG A 151 1.29 8.41 -10.53
C ARG A 151 0.11 8.19 -9.59
N VAL A 152 0.12 7.08 -8.86
CA VAL A 152 -0.89 6.76 -7.84
C VAL A 152 -0.18 6.66 -6.49
N SER A 153 -0.63 7.44 -5.52
CA SER A 153 -0.17 7.37 -4.13
C SER A 153 -1.26 6.71 -3.29
N GLU A 154 -0.95 5.53 -2.76
CA GLU A 154 -1.84 4.75 -1.91
C GLU A 154 -1.33 4.83 -0.48
N SER A 155 -2.17 5.29 0.45
CA SER A 155 -1.89 5.16 1.88
C SER A 155 -2.21 3.74 2.32
N PHE A 156 -1.30 3.15 3.08
CA PHE A 156 -1.52 1.87 3.74
C PHE A 156 -1.78 2.09 5.23
N SER A 157 -2.90 1.55 5.71
CA SER A 157 -3.19 1.41 7.14
C SER A 157 -2.65 0.06 7.62
N GLY A 158 -1.60 0.08 8.43
CA GLY A 158 -0.97 -1.14 8.91
C GLY A 158 0.40 -0.91 9.53
N CYS A 159 1.00 -2.00 9.99
CA CYS A 159 2.31 -1.99 10.63
C CYS A 159 3.36 -2.34 9.59
N TYR A 160 4.32 -1.44 9.38
CA TYR A 160 5.45 -1.71 8.51
C TYR A 160 6.51 -2.49 9.26
N TYR A 161 6.91 -3.63 8.69
CA TYR A 161 8.00 -4.44 9.20
C TYR A 161 8.73 -5.13 8.03
N ASN A 162 10.05 -4.95 7.98
CA ASN A 162 10.94 -5.59 7.00
C ASN A 162 10.45 -5.52 5.53
N GLY A 163 10.09 -4.33 5.05
CA GLY A 163 9.64 -4.13 3.66
C GLY A 163 8.19 -4.52 3.38
N THR A 164 7.49 -5.11 4.36
CA THR A 164 6.10 -5.56 4.23
C THR A 164 5.18 -4.73 5.12
N VAL A 165 3.96 -4.47 4.65
CA VAL A 165 2.92 -3.83 5.46
C VAL A 165 1.90 -4.87 5.88
N TYR A 166 1.77 -5.06 7.19
CA TYR A 166 0.80 -5.96 7.81
C TYR A 166 -0.47 -5.20 8.17
N ARG A 167 -1.64 -5.75 7.81
CA ARG A 167 -2.94 -5.14 8.15
C ARG A 167 -3.18 -5.19 9.66
N ILE A 168 -4.10 -4.36 10.16
CA ILE A 168 -4.51 -4.42 11.57
C ILE A 168 -5.00 -5.84 11.92
N ASN A 169 -4.57 -6.36 13.07
CA ASN A 169 -4.82 -7.71 13.56
C ASN A 169 -4.30 -8.82 12.64
N GLN A 170 -3.39 -8.50 11.71
CA GLN A 170 -2.67 -9.51 10.96
C GLN A 170 -1.45 -9.95 11.76
N ASP A 171 -1.31 -11.26 11.89
CA ASP A 171 -0.18 -11.89 12.53
C ASP A 171 0.83 -12.39 11.50
N TRP A 172 2.11 -12.38 11.86
CA TRP A 172 3.19 -12.92 11.04
C TRP A 172 4.31 -13.53 11.89
N GLU A 173 5.12 -14.38 11.26
CA GLU A 173 6.24 -15.06 11.91
C GLU A 173 7.55 -14.40 11.50
N GLU A 174 8.43 -14.19 12.47
CA GLU A 174 9.80 -13.71 12.24
C GLU A 174 10.80 -14.68 12.86
N PRO A 175 12.02 -14.78 12.29
CA PRO A 175 13.08 -15.58 12.90
C PRO A 175 13.36 -15.11 14.33
N ASN A 176 13.48 -16.06 15.27
CA ASN A 176 13.90 -15.74 16.62
C ASN A 176 15.42 -15.46 16.63
N PRO A 177 15.87 -14.28 17.09
CA PRO A 177 17.29 -14.00 17.21
C PRO A 177 17.97 -15.02 18.13
N GLY A 178 19.11 -15.57 17.72
CA GLY A 178 19.82 -16.60 18.48
C GLY A 178 19.57 -18.05 18.02
N ASN A 179 18.59 -18.27 17.13
CA ASN A 179 18.29 -19.57 16.50
C ASN A 179 18.12 -20.70 17.54
N ASP A 180 17.28 -20.46 18.54
CA ASP A 180 16.97 -21.42 19.60
C ASP A 180 16.30 -22.66 18.99
N ARG A 181 17.12 -23.68 18.75
CA ARG A 181 16.66 -25.02 18.42
C ARG A 181 16.25 -25.72 19.70
N ILE A 182 15.04 -26.25 19.71
CA ILE A 182 14.55 -27.11 20.79
C ILE A 182 14.58 -28.53 20.24
N GLY A 183 15.71 -29.22 20.45
CA GLY A 183 15.98 -30.49 19.79
C GLY A 183 16.08 -30.32 18.26
N ASN A 184 15.14 -30.92 17.52
CA ASN A 184 15.03 -30.81 16.07
C ASN A 184 14.06 -29.70 15.60
N ASP A 185 13.39 -29.02 16.54
CA ASP A 185 12.37 -28.03 16.23
C ASP A 185 12.96 -26.61 16.23
N THR A 186 12.40 -25.73 15.42
CA THR A 186 12.82 -24.32 15.33
C THR A 186 11.77 -23.40 15.94
N LEU A 187 12.23 -22.48 16.80
CA LEU A 187 11.37 -21.49 17.43
C LEU A 187 11.34 -20.20 16.62
N TRP A 188 10.14 -19.75 16.28
CA TRP A 188 9.86 -18.49 15.60
C TRP A 188 9.11 -17.56 16.54
N LYS A 189 9.27 -16.25 16.38
CA LYS A 189 8.45 -15.28 17.11
C LYS A 189 7.23 -14.91 16.29
N SER A 190 6.10 -14.79 16.97
CA SER A 190 4.83 -14.38 16.38
C SER A 190 4.58 -12.92 16.72
N MET A 191 4.47 -12.11 15.67
CA MET A 191 4.22 -10.68 15.74
C MET A 191 2.79 -10.39 15.28
N SER A 192 2.19 -9.33 15.80
CA SER A 192 0.87 -8.86 15.40
C SER A 192 0.88 -7.37 15.17
N CYS A 193 0.06 -6.91 14.22
CA CYS A 193 -0.11 -5.48 13.99
C CYS A 193 -1.28 -4.97 14.81
N GLN A 194 -1.00 -4.11 15.77
CA GLN A 194 -2.01 -3.55 16.67
C GLN A 194 -2.07 -2.03 16.53
N ARG A 195 -3.23 -1.46 16.86
CA ARG A 195 -3.38 -0.01 16.94
C ARG A 195 -3.27 0.39 18.41
N SER A 196 -2.26 1.20 18.71
CA SER A 196 -2.04 1.72 20.07
C SER A 196 -3.14 2.69 20.48
N GLU A 197 -3.24 2.98 21.78
CA GLU A 197 -4.19 3.96 22.33
C GLU A 197 -3.99 5.36 21.73
N ASN A 198 -2.75 5.68 21.34
CA ASN A 198 -2.39 6.93 20.68
C ASN A 198 -2.79 6.97 19.20
N GLY A 199 -3.42 5.90 18.69
CA GLY A 199 -3.94 5.79 17.33
C GLY A 199 -2.93 5.36 16.27
N TYR A 200 -1.66 5.17 16.64
CA TYR A 200 -0.59 4.70 15.75
C TYR A 200 -0.62 3.17 15.59
N PHE A 201 -0.13 2.69 14.45
CA PHE A 201 0.07 1.26 14.22
C PHE A 201 1.43 0.83 14.76
N GLU A 202 1.45 -0.22 15.58
CA GLU A 202 2.66 -0.78 16.19
C GLU A 202 2.71 -2.29 15.99
N ASN A 203 3.93 -2.78 15.73
CA ASN A 203 4.20 -4.20 15.72
C ASN A 203 4.41 -4.67 17.16
N LYS A 204 3.67 -5.71 17.57
CA LYS A 204 3.72 -6.23 18.92
C LYS A 204 4.08 -7.69 18.90
N LEU A 205 4.97 -8.10 19.79
CA LEU A 205 5.23 -9.51 20.05
C LEU A 205 4.01 -10.11 20.75
N VAL A 206 3.39 -11.11 20.14
CA VAL A 206 2.16 -11.75 20.65
C VAL A 206 2.35 -13.21 21.02
N GLY A 207 3.49 -13.83 20.66
CA GLY A 207 3.79 -15.20 21.05
C GLY A 207 4.97 -15.78 20.31
N CYS A 208 5.01 -17.11 20.24
CA CYS A 208 5.98 -17.86 19.47
C CYS A 208 5.33 -19.05 18.75
N SER A 209 6.03 -19.56 17.75
CA SER A 209 5.59 -20.67 16.92
C SER A 209 6.68 -21.72 16.81
N ILE A 210 6.31 -22.97 17.12
CA ILE A 210 7.21 -24.12 17.08
C ILE A 210 7.03 -24.79 15.72
N HIS A 211 8.10 -24.81 14.93
CA HIS A 211 8.11 -25.45 13.61
C HIS A 211 8.81 -26.79 13.72
N LYS A 212 8.04 -27.87 13.53
CA LYS A 212 8.50 -29.25 13.59
C LYS A 212 8.51 -29.85 12.20
N THR A 213 9.70 -30.22 11.72
CA THR A 213 9.86 -30.86 10.40
C THR A 213 9.70 -32.36 10.55
N ILE A 214 8.68 -32.92 9.91
CA ILE A 214 8.39 -34.35 9.87
C ILE A 214 8.66 -34.84 8.46
N SER A 215 9.52 -35.85 8.32
CA SER A 215 9.79 -36.49 7.03
C SER A 215 9.15 -37.87 7.01
N PHE A 216 8.43 -38.20 5.95
CA PHE A 216 7.89 -39.54 5.73
C PHE A 216 8.17 -40.01 4.31
N THR A 217 8.39 -41.31 4.17
CA THR A 217 8.54 -41.98 2.88
C THR A 217 7.16 -42.38 2.35
N THR A 218 6.85 -41.93 1.15
CA THR A 218 5.63 -42.32 0.44
C THR A 218 5.79 -43.71 -0.18
N THR A 219 4.68 -44.30 -0.65
CA THR A 219 4.63 -45.66 -1.21
C THR A 219 5.49 -45.86 -2.47
N ASP A 220 5.90 -44.77 -3.11
CA ASP A 220 6.82 -44.71 -4.26
C ASP A 220 8.28 -44.48 -3.86
N ASN A 221 8.63 -44.62 -2.57
CA ASN A 221 9.94 -44.31 -1.99
C ASN A 221 10.39 -42.85 -2.13
N SER A 222 9.49 -41.91 -2.45
CA SER A 222 9.82 -40.48 -2.37
C SER A 222 9.84 -40.02 -0.91
N VAL A 223 10.74 -39.09 -0.55
CA VAL A 223 10.77 -38.49 0.79
C VAL A 223 10.00 -37.17 0.73
N VAL A 224 8.90 -37.10 1.45
CA VAL A 224 8.10 -35.87 1.60
C VAL A 224 8.34 -35.29 2.98
N THR A 225 8.63 -33.98 3.02
CA THR A 225 8.79 -33.21 4.25
C THR A 225 7.57 -32.35 4.50
N HIS A 226 7.02 -32.44 5.71
CA HIS A 226 5.91 -31.62 6.18
C HIS A 226 6.34 -30.83 7.41
N VAL A 227 5.98 -29.54 7.46
CA VAL A 227 6.26 -28.68 8.61
C VAL A 227 4.98 -28.51 9.41
N SER A 228 4.93 -29.12 10.59
CA SER A 228 3.86 -28.85 11.57
C SER A 228 4.20 -27.56 12.32
N LYS A 229 3.19 -26.70 12.51
CA LYS A 229 3.33 -25.42 13.21
C LYS A 229 2.41 -25.39 14.42
N HIS A 230 2.97 -25.08 15.58
CA HIS A 230 2.22 -24.96 16.83
C HIS A 230 2.46 -23.57 17.44
N SER A 231 1.43 -22.73 17.46
CA SER A 231 1.49 -21.39 18.02
C SER A 231 1.18 -21.40 19.52
N VAL A 232 1.94 -20.63 20.28
CA VAL A 232 1.77 -20.43 21.72
C VAL A 232 1.73 -18.92 21.98
N GLU A 233 0.64 -18.44 22.57
CA GLU A 233 0.50 -17.03 22.90
C GLU A 233 1.50 -16.61 24.00
N LEU A 234 1.92 -15.35 23.96
CA LEU A 234 2.89 -14.82 24.91
C LEU A 234 2.30 -14.87 26.32
N ASN A 235 3.06 -15.49 27.22
CA ASN A 235 2.71 -15.78 28.61
C ASN A 235 1.55 -16.77 28.84
N GLU A 236 0.99 -17.39 27.81
CA GLU A 236 0.02 -18.48 27.97
C GLU A 236 0.74 -19.81 28.24
N VAL A 237 0.19 -20.60 29.15
CA VAL A 237 0.68 -21.96 29.45
C VAL A 237 -0.15 -22.94 28.63
N ASN A 238 0.51 -23.67 27.74
CA ASN A 238 -0.14 -24.61 26.83
C ASN A 238 0.67 -25.90 26.71
N ASP A 239 0.03 -27.00 26.30
CA ASP A 239 0.70 -28.23 25.89
C ASP A 239 0.68 -28.31 24.35
N PRO A 240 1.64 -27.67 23.66
CA PRO A 240 1.58 -27.49 22.20
C PRO A 240 1.63 -28.82 21.44
N ASN A 241 2.21 -29.86 22.03
CA ASN A 241 2.40 -31.17 21.41
C ASN A 241 1.42 -32.23 21.91
N TYR A 242 0.57 -31.92 22.89
CA TYR A 242 -0.29 -32.89 23.59
C TYR A 242 0.51 -34.07 24.18
N ASP A 243 1.75 -33.82 24.62
CA ASP A 243 2.67 -34.83 25.17
C ASP A 243 2.77 -34.75 26.70
N GLY A 244 1.94 -33.92 27.33
CA GLY A 244 1.93 -33.65 28.76
C GLY A 244 3.01 -32.65 29.20
N GLN A 245 3.81 -32.10 28.29
CA GLN A 245 4.82 -31.09 28.60
C GLN A 245 4.25 -29.69 28.42
N TRP A 246 3.74 -29.14 29.52
CA TRP A 246 3.24 -27.77 29.57
C TRP A 246 4.39 -26.78 29.42
N LYS A 247 4.25 -25.88 28.46
CA LYS A 247 5.24 -24.88 28.10
C LYS A 247 4.60 -23.50 28.07
N LYS A 248 5.42 -22.49 28.34
CA LYS A 248 5.02 -21.08 28.31
C LYS A 248 5.97 -20.31 27.40
N CYS A 249 5.41 -19.52 26.49
CA CYS A 249 6.19 -18.62 25.66
C CYS A 249 6.49 -17.32 26.43
N VAL A 250 7.75 -16.95 26.61
CA VAL A 250 8.13 -15.73 27.34
C VAL A 250 9.10 -14.90 26.52
N GLU A 251 9.07 -13.58 26.71
CA GLU A 251 10.06 -12.67 26.16
C GLU A 251 11.22 -12.57 27.15
N SER A 252 12.37 -13.15 26.80
CA SER A 252 13.55 -13.15 27.69
C SER A 252 14.36 -11.87 27.58
N GLU A 253 14.42 -11.32 26.37
CA GLU A 253 15.05 -10.04 26.02
C GLU A 253 14.14 -9.34 25.03
N PRO A 254 14.20 -8.00 24.89
CA PRO A 254 13.37 -7.27 23.93
C PRO A 254 13.43 -7.88 22.52
N GLY A 255 12.31 -8.45 22.07
CA GLY A 255 12.15 -9.09 20.76
C GLY A 255 12.72 -10.51 20.62
N VAL A 256 13.12 -11.16 21.72
CA VAL A 256 13.62 -12.55 21.79
C VAL A 256 12.68 -13.40 22.64
N VAL A 257 12.18 -14.49 22.06
CA VAL A 257 11.26 -15.42 22.73
C VAL A 257 11.98 -16.68 23.20
N LYS A 258 11.54 -17.23 24.33
CA LYS A 258 11.96 -18.54 24.84
C LYS A 258 10.75 -19.35 25.28
N LEU A 259 10.88 -20.67 25.24
CA LEU A 259 9.91 -21.58 25.83
C LEU A 259 10.45 -22.05 27.18
N GLU A 260 9.68 -21.78 28.23
CA GLU A 260 9.94 -22.26 29.58
C GLU A 260 9.02 -23.42 29.90
N GLU A 261 9.53 -24.41 30.63
CA GLU A 261 8.68 -25.45 31.21
C GLU A 261 7.76 -24.81 32.26
N ALA A 262 6.48 -25.16 32.18
CA ALA A 262 5.46 -24.70 33.11
C ALA A 262 4.89 -25.89 33.88
N ALA A 263 4.48 -25.64 35.13
CA ALA A 263 3.69 -26.63 35.85
C ALA A 263 2.39 -26.89 35.09
N LYS A 264 1.96 -28.15 35.04
CA LYS A 264 0.61 -28.52 34.60
C LYS A 264 -0.38 -27.64 35.35
N ILE A 265 -1.24 -26.94 34.62
CA ILE A 265 -2.39 -26.28 35.22
C ILE A 265 -3.35 -27.40 35.64
N ASP A 266 -3.15 -27.93 36.84
CA ASP A 266 -4.17 -28.68 37.55
C ASP A 266 -5.21 -27.67 37.98
N ASP A 267 -6.10 -27.38 37.03
CA ASP A 267 -7.54 -27.33 37.20
C ASP A 267 -8.16 -26.37 36.16
N SER A 268 -8.66 -26.95 35.07
CA SER A 268 -9.65 -26.29 34.20
C SER A 268 -11.01 -26.24 34.89
N PHE A 269 -11.06 -25.57 36.06
CA PHE A 269 -12.31 -25.17 36.68
C PHE A 269 -12.60 -23.70 36.43
N CYS A 270 -13.88 -23.40 36.19
CA CYS A 270 -14.37 -22.05 36.07
C CYS A 270 -15.40 -21.81 37.16
N THR A 271 -15.30 -20.69 37.86
CA THR A 271 -16.29 -20.30 38.87
C THR A 271 -17.24 -19.28 38.25
N VAL A 272 -18.48 -19.68 38.01
CA VAL A 272 -19.54 -18.84 37.46
C VAL A 272 -20.70 -18.84 38.45
N ASP A 273 -21.14 -17.66 38.88
CA ASP A 273 -22.24 -17.51 39.84
C ASP A 273 -22.06 -18.36 41.12
N ASN A 274 -20.83 -18.45 41.63
CA ASN A 274 -20.40 -19.27 42.78
C ASN A 274 -20.49 -20.79 42.59
N VAL A 275 -20.69 -21.27 41.36
CA VAL A 275 -20.66 -22.69 41.01
C VAL A 275 -19.38 -23.01 40.25
N VAL A 276 -18.73 -24.10 40.64
CA VAL A 276 -17.50 -24.58 40.02
C VAL A 276 -17.85 -25.53 38.88
N HIS A 277 -17.49 -25.16 37.66
CA HIS A 277 -17.71 -25.96 36.45
C HIS A 277 -16.39 -26.53 35.94
N LYS A 278 -16.38 -27.83 35.62
CA LYS A 278 -15.26 -28.50 34.95
C LYS A 278 -15.68 -28.85 33.52
N GLY A 279 -14.95 -28.33 32.53
CA GLY A 279 -15.25 -28.59 31.11
C GLY A 279 -16.51 -27.87 30.61
N VAL A 280 -17.42 -28.60 29.98
CA VAL A 280 -18.59 -28.05 29.27
C VAL A 280 -19.84 -28.13 30.16
N TRP A 281 -20.65 -27.06 30.18
CA TRP A 281 -21.95 -27.08 30.85
C TRP A 281 -23.00 -26.25 30.11
N ASP A 282 -24.27 -26.56 30.33
CA ASP A 282 -25.40 -25.84 29.76
C ASP A 282 -25.97 -24.85 30.79
N ASP A 283 -26.20 -23.61 30.37
CA ASP A 283 -26.99 -22.61 31.07
C ASP A 283 -28.36 -22.53 30.39
N ASP A 284 -29.33 -23.28 30.94
CA ASP A 284 -30.69 -23.38 30.40
C ASP A 284 -31.46 -22.05 30.50
N VAL A 285 -31.07 -21.16 31.42
CA VAL A 285 -31.69 -19.84 31.59
C VAL A 285 -31.25 -18.92 30.46
N LYS A 286 -29.96 -18.92 30.14
CA LYS A 286 -29.41 -18.12 29.03
C LYS A 286 -29.57 -18.81 27.67
N GLY A 287 -29.86 -20.10 27.63
CA GLY A 287 -29.91 -20.91 26.41
C GLY A 287 -28.53 -21.01 25.74
N VAL A 288 -27.49 -21.28 26.53
CA VAL A 288 -26.10 -21.28 26.09
C VAL A 288 -25.36 -22.50 26.62
N ARG A 289 -24.46 -23.06 25.82
CA ARG A 289 -23.44 -24.00 26.26
C ARG A 289 -22.11 -23.27 26.43
N TRP A 290 -21.56 -23.37 27.62
CA TRP A 290 -20.29 -22.79 27.99
C TRP A 290 -19.22 -23.87 28.05
N TRP A 291 -17.98 -23.47 27.77
CA TRP A 291 -16.80 -24.27 27.98
C TRP A 291 -15.85 -23.52 28.88
N CYS A 292 -15.40 -24.19 29.94
CA CYS A 292 -14.31 -23.71 30.77
C CYS A 292 -12.98 -24.03 30.09
N ARG A 293 -12.31 -22.99 29.60
CA ARG A 293 -10.93 -23.03 29.13
C ARG A 293 -9.99 -22.77 30.32
N PHE A 294 -8.74 -23.21 30.20
CA PHE A 294 -7.72 -23.09 31.25
C PHE A 294 -7.66 -21.67 31.84
N GLY A 295 -7.45 -21.56 33.15
CA GLY A 295 -7.30 -20.27 33.83
C GLY A 295 -8.60 -19.51 34.11
N ASN A 296 -9.71 -20.22 34.39
CA ASN A 296 -11.02 -19.63 34.72
C ASN A 296 -11.63 -18.79 33.57
N VAL A 297 -11.27 -19.09 32.32
CA VAL A 297 -11.81 -18.42 31.12
C VAL A 297 -13.04 -19.16 30.63
N VAL A 298 -14.16 -18.45 30.51
CA VAL A 298 -15.44 -19.01 30.09
C VAL A 298 -15.73 -18.61 28.65
N GLU A 299 -15.83 -19.59 27.78
CA GLU A 299 -16.12 -19.40 26.36
C GLU A 299 -17.48 -19.96 25.97
N LYS A 300 -18.24 -19.20 25.19
CA LYS A 300 -19.50 -19.67 24.60
C LYS A 300 -19.19 -20.53 23.38
N THR A 301 -19.52 -21.82 23.44
CA THR A 301 -19.27 -22.73 22.32
C THR A 301 -20.50 -22.90 21.44
N GLU A 302 -21.69 -22.97 22.03
CA GLU A 302 -22.95 -23.19 21.31
C GLU A 302 -24.11 -22.45 21.99
N CYS A 303 -25.19 -22.22 21.24
CA CYS A 303 -26.48 -21.83 21.80
C CYS A 303 -27.42 -23.03 21.86
N LYS A 304 -28.20 -23.10 22.94
CA LYS A 304 -29.17 -24.16 23.17
C LYS A 304 -30.58 -23.61 22.93
N ILE A 305 -31.33 -24.24 22.02
CA ILE A 305 -32.75 -23.98 21.77
C ILE A 305 -33.56 -25.18 22.24
N GLY A 306 -34.46 -24.97 23.21
CA GLY A 306 -35.24 -26.05 23.78
C GLY A 306 -34.35 -27.07 24.50
N LYS A 307 -34.66 -28.37 24.37
CA LYS A 307 -33.96 -29.42 25.13
C LYS A 307 -32.69 -29.94 24.46
N ASN A 308 -32.69 -30.13 23.14
CA ASN A 308 -31.65 -30.90 22.43
C ASN A 308 -31.09 -30.23 21.18
N LEU A 309 -31.51 -29.01 20.83
CA LEU A 309 -31.01 -28.33 19.64
C LEU A 309 -29.85 -27.41 20.01
N TYR A 310 -28.67 -27.71 19.50
CA TYR A 310 -27.46 -26.91 19.66
C TYR A 310 -27.09 -26.24 18.35
N MET A 311 -26.71 -24.97 18.44
CA MET A 311 -26.34 -24.15 17.31
C MET A 311 -24.96 -23.54 17.52
N ARG A 312 -24.18 -23.49 16.44
CA ARG A 312 -22.87 -22.85 16.46
C ARG A 312 -23.02 -21.34 16.67
N VAL A 313 -22.05 -20.74 17.34
CA VAL A 313 -21.94 -19.28 17.41
C VAL A 313 -21.89 -18.68 16.00
N ASN A 314 -22.54 -17.54 15.81
CA ASN A 314 -22.77 -16.82 14.56
C ASN A 314 -23.71 -17.53 13.56
N SER A 315 -24.51 -18.50 13.99
CA SER A 315 -25.56 -19.09 13.15
C SER A 315 -26.95 -18.53 13.46
N GLU A 316 -27.83 -18.55 12.46
CA GLU A 316 -29.25 -18.20 12.56
C GLU A 316 -30.14 -19.44 12.43
N HIS A 317 -31.27 -19.45 13.13
CA HIS A 317 -32.28 -20.51 13.04
C HIS A 317 -33.67 -19.91 13.07
N THR A 318 -34.53 -20.40 12.17
CA THR A 318 -35.92 -19.96 12.11
C THR A 318 -36.74 -20.83 13.07
N LEU A 319 -37.31 -20.18 14.08
CA LEU A 319 -38.18 -20.81 15.06
C LEU A 319 -39.56 -21.10 14.46
N PRO A 320 -40.32 -22.08 15.02
CA PRO A 320 -41.66 -22.44 14.50
C PRO A 320 -42.67 -21.29 14.49
N ASN A 321 -42.45 -20.23 15.28
CA ASN A 321 -43.28 -19.04 15.34
C ASN A 321 -42.87 -17.95 14.32
N GLY A 322 -41.99 -18.27 13.37
CA GLY A 322 -41.52 -17.34 12.33
C GLY A 322 -40.40 -16.40 12.77
N CYS A 323 -40.04 -16.38 14.05
CA CYS A 323 -38.91 -15.60 14.55
C CYS A 323 -37.56 -16.20 14.15
N LYS A 324 -36.56 -15.36 13.94
CA LYS A 324 -35.17 -15.77 13.82
C LYS A 324 -34.46 -15.70 15.17
N PHE A 325 -33.85 -16.81 15.56
CA PHE A 325 -32.89 -16.88 16.65
C PHE A 325 -31.48 -16.76 16.10
N ILE A 326 -30.70 -15.83 16.62
CA ILE A 326 -29.31 -15.59 16.23
C ILE A 326 -28.41 -15.91 17.43
N CYS A 327 -27.55 -16.91 17.25
CA CYS A 327 -26.58 -17.31 18.25
C CYS A 327 -25.36 -16.37 18.25
N HIS A 328 -25.50 -15.17 18.82
CA HIS A 328 -24.41 -14.17 18.80
C HIS A 328 -23.38 -14.41 19.93
N PRO A 329 -22.09 -14.08 19.74
CA PRO A 329 -21.00 -14.46 20.66
C PRO A 329 -21.18 -13.91 22.08
N GLN A 330 -21.75 -12.71 22.21
CA GLN A 330 -21.93 -12.05 23.51
C GLN A 330 -23.28 -12.31 24.17
N THR A 331 -24.36 -12.36 23.39
CA THR A 331 -25.74 -12.51 23.88
C THR A 331 -26.60 -13.07 22.76
N ASN A 332 -27.62 -13.87 23.10
CA ASN A 332 -28.56 -14.40 22.10
C ASN A 332 -29.50 -13.30 21.62
N VAL A 333 -29.79 -13.25 20.31
CA VAL A 333 -30.66 -12.24 19.71
C VAL A 333 -31.88 -12.91 19.09
N PHE A 334 -33.06 -12.37 19.35
CA PHE A 334 -34.32 -12.80 18.74
C PHE A 334 -34.80 -11.68 17.82
N GLN A 335 -34.98 -12.00 16.54
CA GLN A 335 -35.51 -11.09 15.54
C GLN A 335 -36.85 -11.63 15.04
N CYS A 336 -37.93 -10.92 15.37
CA CYS A 336 -39.30 -11.25 14.96
C CYS A 336 -39.87 -10.04 14.22
N ASP A 337 -40.61 -10.27 13.13
CA ASP A 337 -41.28 -9.18 12.38
C ASP A 337 -42.47 -8.60 13.14
N GLU A 338 -43.07 -9.38 14.06
CA GLU A 338 -44.08 -8.93 15.00
C GLU A 338 -43.52 -8.94 16.42
N ALA A 339 -43.85 -7.90 17.21
CA ALA A 339 -43.52 -7.87 18.63
C ALA A 339 -44.24 -9.03 19.33
N LEU A 340 -43.48 -10.07 19.70
CA LEU A 340 -44.02 -11.23 20.42
C LEU A 340 -44.72 -10.75 21.69
N SER A 341 -46.05 -10.94 21.75
CA SER A 341 -46.92 -10.55 22.87
C SER A 341 -46.60 -11.26 24.19
N MET A 342 -45.66 -12.21 24.17
CA MET A 342 -45.34 -13.10 25.30
C MET A 342 -44.02 -12.77 25.99
N PHE A 343 -43.28 -11.73 25.57
CA PHE A 343 -42.04 -11.33 26.24
C PHE A 343 -42.31 -10.25 27.30
N LYS A 344 -42.17 -10.64 28.57
CA LYS A 344 -42.07 -9.69 29.69
C LYS A 344 -40.60 -9.27 29.81
N ILE A 345 -40.31 -8.01 29.49
CA ILE A 345 -38.96 -7.44 29.71
C ILE A 345 -38.77 -7.32 31.22
N GLU A 346 -37.95 -8.18 31.81
CA GLU A 346 -37.48 -8.00 33.18
C GLU A 346 -36.22 -7.12 33.19
N GLY A 347 -36.31 -6.00 33.91
CA GLY A 347 -35.24 -5.00 34.03
C GLY A 347 -35.61 -3.65 33.38
N THR A 348 -35.16 -2.55 34.00
CA THR A 348 -35.28 -1.21 33.39
C THR A 348 -34.42 -1.16 32.14
N PRO A 349 -35.00 -0.88 30.94
CA PRO A 349 -34.22 -0.64 29.75
C PRO A 349 -33.21 0.47 30.02
N ARG A 350 -31.92 0.23 29.79
CA ARG A 350 -30.93 1.32 29.80
C ARG A 350 -31.37 2.32 28.74
N LYS A 351 -31.73 3.55 29.16
CA LYS A 351 -31.94 4.67 28.24
C LYS A 351 -30.67 4.84 27.41
N MET A 352 -30.70 4.41 26.15
CA MET A 352 -29.67 4.80 25.20
C MET A 352 -29.67 6.33 25.12
N ARG A 353 -28.50 6.94 25.34
CA ARG A 353 -28.33 8.38 25.10
C ARG A 353 -28.70 8.64 23.65
N LYS A 354 -29.63 9.57 23.42
CA LYS A 354 -29.94 10.05 22.06
C LYS A 354 -28.63 10.48 21.41
N TRP A 355 -28.29 9.82 20.31
CA TRP A 355 -27.24 10.27 19.42
C TRP A 355 -27.68 11.63 18.86
N MET A 356 -27.03 12.70 19.30
CA MET A 356 -27.16 14.00 18.66
C MET A 356 -26.16 14.02 17.50
N PRO A 357 -26.60 14.29 16.25
CA PRO A 357 -25.67 14.56 15.17
C PRO A 357 -24.93 15.86 15.53
N GLY A 358 -23.62 15.75 15.75
CA GLY A 358 -22.76 16.92 15.94
C GLY A 358 -22.77 17.77 14.67
N ARG A 359 -23.18 19.03 14.80
CA ARG A 359 -22.76 20.10 13.90
C ARG A 359 -21.41 20.61 14.41
N GLY A 360 -20.42 20.68 13.53
CA GLY A 360 -19.08 21.19 13.78
C GLY A 360 -18.12 20.68 12.75
#